data_AF-A0A1F9CAX3-F1
#
_entry.id   AF-A0A1F9CAX3-F1
#
_cell.length_a   1.000
_cell.length_b   1.000
_cell.length_c   1.000
_cell.angle_alpha   90.00
_cell.angle_beta   90.00
_cell.angle_gamma   90.00
#
_symmetry.space_group_name_H-M   'P 1'
#
loop_
_entity.id
_entity.type
_entity.pdbx_description
1 polymer ?
#
loop_
_entity_poly.entity_id
_entity_poly.type
_entity_poly.pdbx_seq_one_letter_code
_entity_poly.pdbx_strand_id
1 'polypeptide(L)'
;MGPSRTGVRPEILALSVFLLICVAAPRASAGSVPLLPEGSVGWTVVEPPRSFGPDNLYMEIDGEAELFLQYEFREMTSAIVARAKDKRRTYRVERFLHGDPHEAFGVYSQHRFPDQETVRLDSSEAIISERSLDSFRGSYFVRIRAGGDPSGSREELLALGRAVLGNLPGKGDPPAETLAFRIPGVVPGTTVYQKRAILGDERFSPGFEAKFDSGGVQGTLLLILQAGTGKGGVFERLATLTGWTGDGPGVYRADLPRGPAWFSARGNRILGVTGELPRAQALELLNKMDEALGTSAR
;
A
#
# COMPACT_ATOMS: atom_id res chain seq x y z
N MET A 1 48.64 30.42 -67.24
CA MET A 1 49.56 29.38 -66.72
C MET A 1 49.91 29.76 -65.29
N GLY A 2 49.65 28.86 -64.32
CA GLY A 2 49.71 29.12 -62.87
C GLY A 2 51.12 29.42 -62.32
N PRO A 3 51.33 29.56 -60.98
CA PRO A 3 50.68 28.72 -59.97
C PRO A 3 50.26 29.36 -58.61
N SER A 4 49.33 28.63 -57.99
CA SER A 4 48.99 28.39 -56.58
C SER A 4 49.79 29.00 -55.41
N ARG A 5 49.04 29.49 -54.41
CA ARG A 5 49.29 29.39 -52.95
C ARG A 5 47.95 29.18 -52.23
N THR A 6 47.61 27.94 -51.85
CA THR A 6 47.66 27.38 -50.47
C THR A 6 46.89 28.19 -49.42
N GLY A 7 45.70 27.70 -49.06
CA GLY A 7 44.94 28.08 -47.88
C GLY A 7 44.32 26.82 -47.26
N VAL A 8 44.86 26.42 -46.10
CA VAL A 8 44.52 25.22 -45.32
C VAL A 8 43.08 25.33 -44.77
N ARG A 9 42.29 24.27 -44.89
CA ARG A 9 41.04 24.09 -44.14
C ARG A 9 41.32 23.19 -42.93
N PRO A 10 40.86 23.52 -41.71
CA PRO A 10 41.05 22.66 -40.56
C PRO A 10 40.08 21.46 -40.62
N GLU A 11 40.62 20.25 -40.57
CA GLU A 11 39.85 19.03 -40.35
C GLU A 11 39.46 18.96 -38.87
N ILE A 12 38.15 19.00 -38.60
CA ILE A 12 37.60 18.73 -37.25
C ILE A 12 37.49 17.22 -37.11
N LEU A 13 38.39 16.63 -36.33
CA LEU A 13 38.37 15.22 -35.97
C LEU A 13 37.24 14.98 -34.94
N ALA A 14 36.08 14.49 -35.38
CA ALA A 14 34.99 14.11 -34.49
C ALA A 14 35.23 12.72 -33.89
N LEU A 15 35.81 12.67 -32.69
CA LEU A 15 35.99 11.43 -31.91
C LEU A 15 34.62 11.02 -31.32
N SER A 16 33.91 10.12 -31.99
CA SER A 16 32.65 9.55 -31.49
C SER A 16 32.94 8.45 -30.47
N VAL A 17 32.80 8.77 -29.19
CA VAL A 17 32.83 7.79 -28.09
C VAL A 17 31.46 7.10 -28.04
N PHE A 18 31.40 5.84 -28.49
CA PHE A 18 30.21 5.01 -28.36
C PHE A 18 30.14 4.50 -26.91
N LEU A 19 29.37 5.17 -26.07
CA LEU A 19 29.10 4.72 -24.70
C LEU A 19 28.18 3.49 -24.79
N LEU A 20 28.76 2.29 -24.64
CA LEU A 20 28.00 1.06 -24.50
C LEU A 20 27.26 1.10 -23.15
N ILE A 21 26.00 1.55 -23.18
CA ILE A 21 25.09 1.38 -22.05
C ILE A 21 24.71 -0.10 -22.03
N CYS A 22 25.42 -0.89 -21.23
CA CYS A 22 25.02 -2.23 -20.87
C CYS A 22 23.71 -2.15 -20.10
N VAL A 23 22.57 -2.29 -20.78
CA VAL A 23 21.29 -2.57 -20.13
C VAL A 23 21.43 -3.94 -19.48
N ALA A 24 21.72 -3.97 -18.18
CA ALA A 24 21.75 -5.18 -17.40
C ALA A 24 20.33 -5.77 -17.40
N ALA A 25 20.17 -6.95 -17.99
CA ALA A 25 18.91 -7.68 -17.90
C ALA A 25 18.59 -7.92 -16.41
N PRO A 26 17.35 -7.68 -15.96
CA PRO A 26 16.98 -7.89 -14.57
C PRO A 26 17.23 -9.36 -14.21
N ARG A 27 18.11 -9.58 -13.22
CA ARG A 27 18.34 -10.91 -12.64
C ARG A 27 17.08 -11.27 -11.85
N ALA A 28 16.35 -12.27 -12.33
CA ALA A 28 15.31 -12.91 -11.52
C ALA A 28 15.97 -13.43 -10.23
N SER A 29 15.48 -12.98 -9.08
CA SER A 29 15.95 -13.44 -7.79
C SER A 29 15.69 -14.95 -7.64
N ALA A 30 16.72 -15.70 -7.29
CA ALA A 30 16.61 -17.13 -6.98
C ALA A 30 15.79 -17.29 -5.68
N GLY A 31 14.49 -17.52 -5.83
CA GLY A 31 13.52 -17.58 -4.72
C GLY A 31 12.12 -17.05 -5.07
N SER A 32 11.86 -16.64 -6.31
CA SER A 32 10.56 -16.10 -6.71
C SER A 32 9.46 -17.17 -6.68
N VAL A 33 8.43 -16.93 -5.87
CA VAL A 33 7.21 -17.74 -5.87
C VAL A 33 6.62 -17.71 -7.28
N PRO A 34 6.31 -18.84 -7.94
CA PRO A 34 5.69 -18.83 -9.26
C PRO A 34 4.38 -18.02 -9.29
N LEU A 35 4.13 -17.31 -10.39
CA LEU A 35 2.95 -16.44 -10.49
C LEU A 35 1.63 -17.22 -10.50
N LEU A 36 1.65 -18.42 -11.08
CA LEU A 36 0.60 -19.42 -10.93
C LEU A 36 1.19 -20.63 -10.20
N PRO A 37 0.47 -21.25 -9.25
CA PRO A 37 0.93 -22.51 -8.67
C PRO A 37 1.08 -23.59 -9.74
N GLU A 38 2.05 -24.48 -9.56
CA GLU A 38 2.21 -25.66 -10.41
C GLU A 38 0.90 -26.46 -10.44
N GLY A 39 0.45 -26.85 -11.65
CA GLY A 39 -0.81 -27.56 -11.80
C GLY A 39 -2.07 -26.69 -11.71
N SER A 40 -1.96 -25.36 -11.86
CA SER A 40 -3.12 -24.46 -12.01
C SER A 40 -4.04 -24.89 -13.16
N VAL A 41 -5.01 -25.75 -12.85
CA VAL A 41 -5.86 -26.39 -13.86
C VAL A 41 -6.64 -25.33 -14.62
N GLY A 42 -6.42 -25.28 -15.94
CA GLY A 42 -7.15 -24.41 -16.85
C GLY A 42 -6.59 -23.00 -17.00
N TRP A 43 -5.43 -22.67 -16.40
CA TRP A 43 -4.72 -21.41 -16.63
C TRP A 43 -3.37 -21.66 -17.30
N THR A 44 -2.98 -20.75 -18.19
CA THR A 44 -1.66 -20.78 -18.82
C THR A 44 -1.08 -19.37 -18.89
N VAL A 45 0.23 -19.28 -18.72
CA VAL A 45 0.99 -18.05 -18.94
C VAL A 45 1.13 -17.84 -20.46
N VAL A 46 0.68 -16.70 -20.95
CA VAL A 46 0.69 -16.37 -22.39
C VAL A 46 2.08 -15.90 -22.83
N GLU A 47 2.76 -15.15 -21.96
CA GLU A 47 4.08 -14.57 -22.21
C GLU A 47 4.97 -14.71 -20.98
N PRO A 48 6.31 -14.84 -21.14
CA PRO A 48 7.23 -14.92 -20.01
C PRO A 48 6.98 -13.78 -18.99
N PRO A 49 6.90 -14.08 -17.68
CA PRO A 49 6.72 -13.06 -16.67
C PRO A 49 7.84 -12.02 -16.73
N ARG A 50 7.47 -10.75 -16.61
CA ARG A 50 8.40 -9.61 -16.51
C ARG A 50 8.58 -9.25 -15.05
N SER A 51 9.79 -8.84 -14.67
CA SER A 51 10.13 -8.45 -13.30
C SER A 51 10.69 -7.03 -13.27
N PHE A 52 10.30 -6.28 -12.25
CA PHE A 52 10.67 -4.89 -12.04
C PHE A 52 11.12 -4.69 -10.60
N GLY A 53 12.21 -3.94 -10.41
CA GLY A 53 12.73 -3.54 -9.12
C GLY A 53 12.49 -2.05 -8.85
N PRO A 54 12.92 -1.52 -7.70
CA PRO A 54 12.67 -0.13 -7.31
C PRO A 54 13.16 0.87 -8.36
N ASP A 55 14.31 0.58 -9.00
CA ASP A 55 14.96 1.46 -9.96
C ASP A 55 14.25 1.54 -11.31
N ASN A 56 13.23 0.72 -11.56
CA ASN A 56 12.66 0.59 -12.90
C ASN A 56 11.13 0.37 -12.91
N LEU A 57 10.48 0.40 -11.74
CA LEU A 57 9.03 0.23 -11.59
C LEU A 57 8.22 1.29 -12.35
N TYR A 58 8.72 2.52 -12.41
CA TYR A 58 8.10 3.62 -13.14
C TYR A 58 7.92 3.32 -14.64
N MET A 59 8.72 2.41 -15.21
CA MET A 59 8.57 2.03 -16.62
C MET A 59 7.30 1.21 -16.87
N GLU A 60 6.70 0.60 -15.83
CA GLU A 60 5.46 -0.17 -15.96
C GLU A 60 4.23 0.57 -15.42
N ILE A 61 4.34 1.20 -14.25
CA ILE A 61 3.22 1.85 -13.56
C ILE A 61 3.51 3.33 -13.27
N ASP A 62 3.93 4.06 -14.31
CA ASP A 62 4.28 5.48 -14.21
C ASP A 62 3.21 6.30 -13.46
N GLY A 63 3.66 7.23 -12.63
CA GLY A 63 2.84 7.99 -11.68
C GLY A 63 2.43 7.22 -10.42
N GLU A 64 2.08 5.93 -10.54
CA GLU A 64 1.66 5.10 -9.40
C GLU A 64 2.84 4.49 -8.64
N ALA A 65 4.01 4.34 -9.29
CA ALA A 65 5.21 3.76 -8.70
C ALA A 65 5.62 4.40 -7.36
N GLU A 66 5.43 5.72 -7.22
CA GLU A 66 5.73 6.46 -5.99
C GLU A 66 5.00 5.90 -4.77
N LEU A 67 3.72 5.51 -4.92
CA LEU A 67 2.95 4.90 -3.84
C LEU A 67 3.63 3.62 -3.36
N PHE A 68 4.00 2.74 -4.29
CA PHE A 68 4.63 1.45 -3.95
C PHE A 68 5.98 1.63 -3.28
N LEU A 69 6.81 2.54 -3.80
CA LEU A 69 8.14 2.84 -3.26
C LEU A 69 8.08 3.34 -1.81
N GLN A 70 7.03 4.07 -1.44
CA GLN A 70 6.81 4.52 -0.07
C GLN A 70 6.58 3.36 0.92
N TYR A 71 6.11 2.20 0.46
CA TYR A 71 5.84 1.02 1.29
C TYR A 71 6.92 -0.07 1.15
N GLU A 72 8.21 0.27 1.13
CA GLU A 72 9.34 -0.69 0.99
C GLU A 72 9.17 -1.70 -0.14
N PHE A 73 8.74 -1.23 -1.31
CA PHE A 73 8.68 -2.06 -2.50
C PHE A 73 10.04 -2.71 -2.79
N ARG A 74 10.02 -4.02 -3.08
CA ARG A 74 11.21 -4.82 -3.38
C ARG A 74 11.22 -5.33 -4.82
N GLU A 75 10.10 -5.89 -5.28
CA GLU A 75 10.00 -6.49 -6.60
C GLU A 75 8.53 -6.53 -7.06
N MET A 76 8.29 -6.31 -8.35
CA MET A 76 7.02 -6.60 -9.01
C MET A 76 7.22 -7.68 -10.08
N THR A 77 6.43 -8.75 -10.03
CA THR A 77 6.30 -9.69 -11.15
C THR A 77 4.98 -9.44 -11.89
N SER A 78 5.02 -9.30 -13.21
CA SER A 78 3.84 -9.11 -14.07
C SER A 78 3.78 -10.18 -15.15
N ALA A 79 2.61 -10.79 -15.36
CA ALA A 79 2.38 -11.73 -16.46
C ALA A 79 0.96 -11.63 -17.02
N ILE A 80 0.82 -11.97 -18.30
CA ILE A 80 -0.48 -12.19 -18.93
C ILE A 80 -0.79 -13.67 -18.83
N VAL A 81 -1.94 -13.99 -18.23
CA VAL A 81 -2.47 -15.35 -18.14
C VAL A 81 -3.78 -15.45 -18.90
N ALA A 82 -4.09 -16.64 -19.41
CA ALA A 82 -5.34 -16.91 -20.11
C ALA A 82 -5.88 -18.28 -19.73
N ARG A 83 -7.14 -18.54 -20.06
CA ARG A 83 -7.67 -19.90 -19.96
C ARG A 83 -6.95 -20.80 -20.96
N ALA A 84 -6.56 -21.99 -20.51
CA ALA A 84 -5.86 -22.95 -21.37
C ALA A 84 -6.69 -23.33 -22.62
N LYS A 85 -8.03 -23.32 -22.49
CA LYS A 85 -8.98 -23.66 -23.56
C LYS A 85 -9.50 -22.45 -24.36
N ASP A 86 -9.36 -21.22 -23.84
CA ASP A 86 -9.75 -19.99 -24.55
C ASP A 86 -8.73 -18.88 -24.26
N LYS A 87 -7.84 -18.63 -25.21
CA LYS A 87 -6.78 -17.63 -25.08
C LYS A 87 -7.24 -16.20 -25.41
N ARG A 88 -8.51 -15.99 -25.81
CA ARG A 88 -9.04 -14.66 -26.14
C ARG A 88 -9.31 -13.81 -24.90
N ARG A 89 -9.67 -14.46 -23.79
CA ARG A 89 -9.81 -13.84 -22.46
C ARG A 89 -8.47 -13.88 -21.74
N THR A 90 -7.90 -12.72 -21.50
CA THR A 90 -6.61 -12.58 -20.83
C THR A 90 -6.76 -11.83 -19.53
N TYR A 91 -5.82 -12.07 -18.62
CA TYR A 91 -5.76 -11.43 -17.32
C TYR A 91 -4.32 -11.02 -17.08
N ARG A 92 -4.10 -9.74 -16.83
CA ARG A 92 -2.83 -9.25 -16.34
C ARG A 92 -2.81 -9.48 -14.84
N VAL A 93 -1.83 -10.22 -14.37
CA VAL A 93 -1.61 -10.50 -12.95
C VAL A 93 -0.29 -9.86 -12.56
N GLU A 94 -0.35 -9.04 -11.53
CA GLU A 94 0.77 -8.28 -10.99
C GLU A 94 0.88 -8.59 -9.50
N ARG A 95 2.09 -8.92 -9.05
CA ARG A 95 2.38 -9.19 -7.64
C ARG A 95 3.52 -8.31 -7.22
N PHE A 96 3.32 -7.58 -6.14
CA PHE A 96 4.26 -6.61 -5.60
C PHE A 96 4.72 -7.12 -4.24
N LEU A 97 6.00 -7.41 -4.09
CA LEU A 97 6.63 -7.79 -2.84
C LEU A 97 7.09 -6.55 -2.08
N HIS A 98 6.70 -6.47 -0.81
CA HIS A 98 7.03 -5.39 0.10
C HIS A 98 7.89 -5.86 1.28
N GLY A 99 8.27 -4.90 2.13
CA GLY A 99 9.08 -5.09 3.33
C GLY A 99 8.54 -6.18 4.27
N ASP A 100 7.27 -6.02 4.62
CA ASP A 100 6.51 -6.82 5.57
C ASP A 100 4.99 -6.79 5.23
N PRO A 101 4.13 -7.47 6.02
CA PRO A 101 2.68 -7.44 5.79
C PRO A 101 1.98 -6.09 6.01
N HIS A 102 2.49 -5.22 6.89
CA HIS A 102 1.95 -3.87 7.08
C HIS A 102 2.16 -3.02 5.84
N GLU A 103 3.32 -3.15 5.20
CA GLU A 103 3.65 -2.45 3.97
C GLU A 103 2.76 -2.86 2.79
N ALA A 104 2.53 -4.17 2.59
CA ALA A 104 1.62 -4.66 1.56
C ALA A 104 0.16 -4.28 1.84
N PHE A 105 -0.27 -4.36 3.11
CA PHE A 105 -1.58 -3.85 3.53
C PHE A 105 -1.69 -2.34 3.31
N GLY A 106 -0.60 -1.57 3.50
CA GLY A 106 -0.52 -0.14 3.22
C GLY A 106 -0.97 0.17 1.82
N VAL A 107 -0.33 -0.45 0.82
CA VAL A 107 -0.73 -0.32 -0.59
C VAL A 107 -2.19 -0.71 -0.79
N TYR A 108 -2.61 -1.88 -0.29
CA TYR A 108 -4.01 -2.32 -0.42
C TYR A 108 -5.00 -1.30 0.15
N SER A 109 -4.72 -0.77 1.34
CA SER A 109 -5.60 0.13 2.06
C SER A 109 -5.78 1.48 1.37
N GLN A 110 -4.78 1.94 0.61
CA GLN A 110 -4.85 3.18 -0.18
C GLN A 110 -5.76 3.07 -1.41
N HIS A 111 -6.05 1.85 -1.85
CA HIS A 111 -6.99 1.59 -2.95
C HIS A 111 -8.45 1.43 -2.46
N ARG A 112 -8.67 1.50 -1.13
CA ARG A 112 -9.99 1.34 -0.53
C ARG A 112 -10.73 2.68 -0.48
N PHE A 113 -12.03 2.64 -0.76
CA PHE A 113 -12.94 3.76 -0.54
C PHE A 113 -14.34 3.25 -0.16
N PRO A 114 -15.19 4.10 0.44
CA PRO A 114 -16.56 3.73 0.78
C PRO A 114 -17.32 3.17 -0.43
N ASP A 115 -18.27 2.27 -0.19
CA ASP A 115 -19.15 1.68 -1.20
C ASP A 115 -18.47 0.76 -2.25
N GLN A 116 -17.16 0.49 -2.13
CA GLN A 116 -16.53 -0.56 -2.92
C GLN A 116 -17.04 -1.95 -2.54
N GLU A 117 -17.25 -2.78 -3.56
CA GLU A 117 -17.51 -4.20 -3.34
C GLU A 117 -16.22 -4.89 -2.87
N THR A 118 -16.33 -5.61 -1.76
CA THR A 118 -15.26 -6.44 -1.22
C THR A 118 -15.74 -7.87 -1.02
N VAL A 119 -14.83 -8.82 -1.20
CA VAL A 119 -15.08 -10.26 -1.00
C VAL A 119 -13.96 -10.87 -0.17
N ARG A 120 -14.23 -12.03 0.42
CA ARG A 120 -13.21 -12.87 1.08
C ARG A 120 -12.77 -13.99 0.15
N LEU A 121 -11.46 -14.08 -0.06
CA LEU A 121 -10.78 -15.18 -0.75
C LEU A 121 -9.90 -15.88 0.29
N ASP A 122 -10.45 -16.91 0.92
CA ASP A 122 -9.89 -17.55 2.11
C ASP A 122 -9.67 -16.51 3.23
N SER A 123 -8.42 -16.31 3.67
CA SER A 123 -8.08 -15.28 4.66
C SER A 123 -7.97 -13.86 4.09
N SER A 124 -7.84 -13.71 2.76
CA SER A 124 -7.58 -12.41 2.12
C SER A 124 -8.87 -11.64 1.86
N GLU A 125 -8.88 -10.36 2.21
CA GLU A 125 -9.85 -9.40 1.67
C GLU A 125 -9.45 -9.03 0.23
N ALA A 126 -10.43 -8.88 -0.65
CA ALA A 126 -10.20 -8.42 -2.01
C ALA A 126 -11.25 -7.39 -2.42
N ILE A 127 -10.80 -6.28 -3.01
CA ILE A 127 -11.63 -5.34 -3.75
C ILE A 127 -11.92 -5.98 -5.11
N ILE A 128 -13.18 -6.06 -5.50
CA ILE A 128 -13.59 -6.72 -6.74
C ILE A 128 -14.46 -5.80 -7.60
N SER A 129 -14.33 -5.92 -8.91
CA SER A 129 -15.27 -5.37 -9.89
C SER A 129 -15.46 -6.38 -11.02
N GLU A 130 -16.24 -6.03 -12.04
CA GLU A 130 -16.37 -6.82 -13.26
C GLU A 130 -15.03 -7.07 -13.98
N ARG A 131 -14.03 -6.20 -13.78
CA ARG A 131 -12.77 -6.22 -14.54
C ARG A 131 -11.50 -6.19 -13.71
N SER A 132 -11.60 -6.09 -12.39
CA SER A 132 -10.43 -5.92 -11.54
C SER A 132 -10.58 -6.66 -10.21
N LEU A 133 -9.46 -7.15 -9.70
CA LEU A 133 -9.35 -7.67 -8.34
C LEU A 133 -8.05 -7.13 -7.74
N ASP A 134 -8.14 -6.47 -6.60
CA ASP A 134 -6.98 -6.06 -5.79
C ASP A 134 -7.06 -6.72 -4.42
N SER A 135 -5.97 -7.29 -3.95
CA SER A 135 -5.91 -8.02 -2.68
C SER A 135 -4.49 -8.00 -2.11
N PHE A 136 -4.31 -8.55 -0.92
CA PHE A 136 -3.00 -8.73 -0.32
C PHE A 136 -2.91 -10.05 0.45
N ARG A 137 -1.70 -10.57 0.61
CA ARG A 137 -1.38 -11.72 1.46
C ARG A 137 0.08 -11.70 1.87
N GLY A 138 0.34 -11.76 3.18
CA GLY A 138 1.68 -11.57 3.71
C GLY A 138 2.25 -10.25 3.23
N SER A 139 3.51 -10.25 2.78
CA SER A 139 4.17 -9.07 2.21
C SER A 139 3.85 -8.84 0.72
N TYR A 140 2.81 -9.46 0.16
CA TYR A 140 2.44 -9.31 -1.24
C TYR A 140 1.15 -8.52 -1.41
N PHE A 141 1.19 -7.46 -2.21
CA PHE A 141 0.01 -6.89 -2.84
C PHE A 141 -0.20 -7.56 -4.21
N VAL A 142 -1.44 -7.90 -4.54
CA VAL A 142 -1.81 -8.62 -5.77
C VAL A 142 -2.87 -7.82 -6.52
N ARG A 143 -2.64 -7.64 -7.81
CA ARG A 143 -3.50 -6.93 -8.74
C ARG A 143 -3.80 -7.82 -9.94
N ILE A 144 -5.09 -7.95 -10.27
CA ILE A 144 -5.55 -8.68 -11.45
C ILE A 144 -6.45 -7.76 -12.26
N ARG A 145 -6.20 -7.67 -13.57
CA ARG A 145 -7.00 -6.88 -14.51
C ARG A 145 -7.44 -7.76 -15.67
N ALA A 146 -8.75 -7.86 -15.88
CA ALA A 146 -9.33 -8.56 -17.01
C ALA A 146 -9.12 -7.75 -18.30
N GLY A 147 -8.62 -8.43 -19.32
CA GLY A 147 -8.42 -7.94 -20.68
C GLY A 147 -9.08 -8.87 -21.70
N GLY A 148 -8.69 -8.70 -22.96
CA GLY A 148 -9.18 -9.51 -24.08
C GLY A 148 -10.58 -9.13 -24.58
N ASP A 149 -11.02 -9.86 -25.61
CA ASP A 149 -12.34 -9.72 -26.24
C ASP A 149 -12.94 -11.11 -26.58
N PRO A 150 -14.07 -11.52 -25.96
CA PRO A 150 -14.81 -10.79 -24.94
C PRO A 150 -13.97 -10.61 -23.68
N SER A 151 -14.29 -9.60 -22.86
CA SER A 151 -13.61 -9.42 -21.58
C SER A 151 -13.78 -10.65 -20.69
N GLY A 152 -12.80 -10.87 -19.81
CA GLY A 152 -12.92 -11.83 -18.73
C GLY A 152 -14.19 -11.67 -17.88
N SER A 153 -14.54 -12.69 -17.09
CA SER A 153 -15.69 -12.64 -16.19
C SER A 153 -15.28 -12.47 -14.72
N ARG A 154 -16.20 -11.97 -13.90
CA ARG A 154 -16.04 -11.86 -12.45
C ARG A 154 -15.71 -13.21 -11.78
N GLU A 155 -16.36 -14.29 -12.19
CA GLU A 155 -16.10 -15.65 -11.67
C GLU A 155 -14.67 -16.11 -11.98
N GLU A 156 -14.16 -15.77 -13.16
CA GLU A 156 -12.80 -16.08 -13.56
C GLU A 156 -11.78 -15.24 -12.78
N LEU A 157 -12.06 -13.96 -12.52
CA LEU A 157 -11.25 -13.13 -11.61
C LEU A 157 -11.18 -13.74 -10.21
N LEU A 158 -12.32 -14.17 -9.65
CA LEU A 158 -12.35 -14.80 -8.33
C LEU A 158 -11.59 -16.12 -8.30
N ALA A 159 -11.76 -16.96 -9.33
CA ALA A 159 -11.05 -18.23 -9.43
C ALA A 159 -9.53 -18.03 -9.57
N LEU A 160 -9.11 -17.08 -10.41
CA LEU A 160 -7.70 -16.73 -10.58
C LEU A 160 -7.11 -16.10 -9.31
N GLY A 161 -7.85 -15.20 -8.67
CA GLY A 161 -7.47 -14.58 -7.40
C GLY A 161 -7.21 -15.62 -6.30
N ARG A 162 -8.10 -16.62 -6.13
CA ARG A 162 -7.86 -17.73 -5.20
C ARG A 162 -6.61 -18.52 -5.54
N ALA A 163 -6.38 -18.84 -6.81
CA ALA A 163 -5.21 -19.58 -7.23
C ALA A 163 -3.90 -18.82 -6.96
N VAL A 164 -3.86 -17.52 -7.29
CA VAL A 164 -2.69 -16.67 -7.07
C VAL A 164 -2.43 -16.48 -5.57
N LEU A 165 -3.46 -16.10 -4.80
CA LEU A 165 -3.33 -15.89 -3.35
C LEU A 165 -3.01 -17.18 -2.61
N GLY A 166 -3.53 -18.33 -3.05
CA GLY A 166 -3.27 -19.63 -2.45
C GLY A 166 -1.80 -20.05 -2.53
N ASN A 167 -1.04 -19.51 -3.49
CA ASN A 167 0.38 -19.81 -3.67
C ASN A 167 1.30 -18.89 -2.85
N LEU A 168 0.77 -17.82 -2.25
CA LEU A 168 1.57 -16.82 -1.54
C LEU A 168 1.71 -17.17 -0.05
N PRO A 169 2.90 -16.93 0.55
CA PRO A 169 3.11 -17.16 1.97
C PRO A 169 2.37 -16.12 2.83
N GLY A 170 2.16 -16.46 4.10
CA GLY A 170 1.51 -15.58 5.07
C GLY A 170 -0.02 -15.62 5.02
N LYS A 171 -0.63 -14.70 5.75
CA LYS A 171 -2.09 -14.54 5.88
C LYS A 171 -2.58 -13.29 5.15
N GLY A 172 -3.84 -13.28 4.79
CA GLY A 172 -4.52 -12.13 4.16
C GLY A 172 -5.37 -11.29 5.11
N ASP A 173 -5.29 -11.56 6.41
CA ASP A 173 -5.97 -10.77 7.42
C ASP A 173 -5.32 -9.38 7.53
N PRO A 174 -6.11 -8.29 7.66
CA PRO A 174 -5.56 -6.98 7.97
C PRO A 174 -4.72 -7.01 9.25
N PRO A 175 -3.70 -6.13 9.39
CA PRO A 175 -2.89 -6.04 10.61
C PRO A 175 -3.75 -5.93 11.87
N ALA A 176 -3.30 -6.53 12.97
CA ALA A 176 -4.06 -6.61 14.23
C ALA A 176 -4.43 -5.23 14.79
N GLU A 177 -3.63 -4.22 14.48
CA GLU A 177 -3.84 -2.81 14.80
C GLU A 177 -5.15 -2.26 14.21
N THR A 178 -5.62 -2.81 13.08
CA THR A 178 -6.89 -2.42 12.48
C THR A 178 -8.10 -2.73 13.38
N LEU A 179 -7.93 -3.58 14.41
CA LEU A 179 -8.96 -3.83 15.42
C LEU A 179 -9.35 -2.57 16.18
N ALA A 180 -8.44 -1.59 16.35
CA ALA A 180 -8.76 -0.31 16.99
C ALA A 180 -9.93 0.42 16.32
N PHE A 181 -10.17 0.16 15.04
CA PHE A 181 -11.21 0.80 14.24
C PHE A 181 -12.45 -0.09 14.07
N ARG A 182 -12.56 -1.21 14.77
CA ARG A 182 -13.77 -2.05 14.81
C ARG A 182 -14.72 -1.59 15.90
N ILE A 183 -15.06 -0.30 15.88
CA ILE A 183 -15.97 0.35 16.82
C ILE A 183 -17.15 0.98 16.06
N PRO A 184 -18.31 1.22 16.71
CA PRO A 184 -19.44 1.87 16.05
C PRO A 184 -19.08 3.25 15.47
N GLY A 185 -19.61 3.55 14.29
CA GLY A 185 -19.42 4.85 13.61
C GLY A 185 -18.24 4.93 12.66
N VAL A 186 -17.34 3.94 12.62
CA VAL A 186 -16.25 3.94 11.63
C VAL A 186 -16.82 3.75 10.22
N VAL A 187 -16.41 4.60 9.29
CA VAL A 187 -16.85 4.55 7.89
C VAL A 187 -16.14 3.39 7.19
N PRO A 188 -16.87 2.41 6.64
CA PRO A 188 -16.27 1.26 5.96
C PRO A 188 -15.31 1.67 4.83
N GLY A 189 -14.24 0.90 4.64
CA GLY A 189 -13.26 1.14 3.58
C GLY A 189 -12.32 2.33 3.83
N THR A 190 -12.39 2.99 4.99
CA THR A 190 -11.55 4.18 5.29
C THR A 190 -10.37 3.91 6.22
N THR A 191 -10.20 2.67 6.70
CA THR A 191 -9.01 2.29 7.48
C THR A 191 -7.80 2.16 6.58
N VAL A 192 -6.83 3.06 6.76
CA VAL A 192 -5.60 3.18 5.97
C VAL A 192 -4.39 3.03 6.87
N TYR A 193 -3.37 2.27 6.44
CA TYR A 193 -2.05 2.31 7.05
C TYR A 193 -1.20 3.38 6.35
N GLN A 194 -0.60 4.25 7.14
CA GLN A 194 0.25 5.34 6.70
C GLN A 194 1.65 5.14 7.26
N LYS A 195 2.61 4.89 6.36
CA LYS A 195 4.01 4.73 6.78
C LYS A 195 4.68 6.06 7.11
N ARG A 196 4.45 7.10 6.29
CA ARG A 196 5.22 8.36 6.35
C ARG A 196 4.45 9.51 6.97
N ALA A 197 3.19 9.72 6.61
CA ALA A 197 2.43 10.88 7.08
C ALA A 197 0.93 10.55 7.29
N ILE A 198 0.51 10.37 8.54
CA ILE A 198 -0.92 10.38 8.89
C ILE A 198 -1.42 11.82 8.82
N LEU A 199 -2.59 12.04 8.20
CA LEU A 199 -3.15 13.37 7.96
C LEU A 199 -2.21 14.39 7.25
N GLY A 200 -1.14 13.93 6.61
CA GLY A 200 -0.13 14.79 5.98
C GLY A 200 0.95 15.32 6.92
N ASP A 201 1.09 14.77 8.13
CA ASP A 201 2.10 15.18 9.12
C ASP A 201 2.90 13.97 9.63
N GLU A 202 4.21 13.99 9.41
CA GLU A 202 5.11 12.88 9.73
C GLU A 202 5.21 12.58 11.24
N ARG A 203 4.85 13.53 12.09
CA ARG A 203 4.89 13.34 13.56
C ARG A 203 3.94 12.23 14.01
N PHE A 204 2.87 11.99 13.27
CA PHE A 204 1.85 10.97 13.55
C PHE A 204 2.21 9.58 13.01
N SER A 205 3.37 9.40 12.37
CA SER A 205 3.69 8.15 11.67
C SER A 205 4.76 7.32 12.39
N PRO A 206 4.85 6.01 12.10
CA PRO A 206 3.89 5.21 11.30
C PRO A 206 2.61 4.89 12.10
N GLY A 207 1.53 4.56 11.40
CA GLY A 207 0.30 4.16 12.06
C GLY A 207 -0.89 4.04 11.13
N PHE A 208 -2.09 4.08 11.71
CA PHE A 208 -3.34 3.89 11.01
C PHE A 208 -4.28 5.06 11.24
N GLU A 209 -5.10 5.35 10.23
CA GLU A 209 -6.20 6.31 10.32
C GLU A 209 -7.50 5.69 9.80
N ALA A 210 -8.64 6.14 10.32
CA ALA A 210 -9.96 5.80 9.79
C ALA A 210 -10.94 6.96 9.99
N LYS A 211 -11.82 7.20 9.01
CA LYS A 211 -12.90 8.17 9.15
C LYS A 211 -13.99 7.60 10.05
N PHE A 212 -14.63 8.45 10.83
CA PHE A 212 -15.83 8.08 11.59
C PHE A 212 -16.91 9.13 11.44
N ASP A 213 -18.16 8.67 11.52
CA ASP A 213 -19.38 9.45 11.58
C ASP A 213 -20.31 8.79 12.62
N SER A 214 -20.52 9.47 13.75
CA SER A 214 -21.38 8.98 14.82
C SER A 214 -21.97 10.12 15.62
N GLY A 215 -23.29 10.07 15.87
CA GLY A 215 -23.97 11.05 16.72
C GLY A 215 -23.90 12.50 16.21
N GLY A 216 -23.82 12.68 14.89
CA GLY A 216 -23.68 14.02 14.26
C GLY A 216 -22.27 14.60 14.32
N VAL A 217 -21.28 13.82 14.78
CA VAL A 217 -19.87 14.19 14.82
C VAL A 217 -19.11 13.40 13.76
N GLN A 218 -18.34 14.11 12.95
CA GLN A 218 -17.44 13.55 11.95
C GLN A 218 -15.99 13.86 12.29
N GLY A 219 -15.10 12.93 11.96
CA GLY A 219 -13.69 13.11 12.24
C GLY A 219 -12.80 11.96 11.76
N THR A 220 -11.58 11.93 12.28
CA THR A 220 -10.61 10.86 11.98
C THR A 220 -10.08 10.26 13.29
N LEU A 221 -10.12 8.94 13.38
CA LEU A 221 -9.49 8.16 14.44
C LEU A 221 -8.06 7.83 14.03
N LEU A 222 -7.13 7.88 14.97
CA LEU A 222 -5.70 7.66 14.74
C LEU A 222 -5.18 6.59 15.70
N LEU A 223 -4.35 5.68 15.20
CA LEU A 223 -3.52 4.78 15.99
C LEU A 223 -2.08 4.97 15.55
N ILE A 224 -1.27 5.58 16.40
CA ILE A 224 0.12 5.90 16.11
C ILE A 224 1.01 4.89 16.80
N LEU A 225 1.88 4.24 16.03
CA LEU A 225 2.77 3.20 16.50
C LEU A 225 4.14 3.77 16.87
N GLN A 226 4.71 3.28 17.96
CA GLN A 226 6.07 3.62 18.32
C GLN A 226 7.08 2.79 17.53
N ALA A 227 7.73 3.43 16.55
CA ALA A 227 8.91 2.89 15.90
C ALA A 227 10.16 3.10 16.79
N GLY A 228 10.70 2.02 17.37
CA GLY A 228 11.99 2.00 18.09
C GLY A 228 11.97 2.48 19.56
N THR A 229 13.08 2.23 20.27
CA THR A 229 13.28 2.50 21.72
C THR A 229 14.22 3.68 22.01
N GLY A 230 14.38 4.62 21.08
CA GLY A 230 15.26 5.79 21.26
C GLY A 230 14.61 6.98 22.00
N LYS A 231 15.44 7.94 22.44
CA LYS A 231 15.00 9.32 22.72
C LYS A 231 14.43 9.93 21.42
N GLY A 232 13.38 10.75 21.47
CA GLY A 232 12.65 11.20 20.28
C GLY A 232 11.44 10.32 19.92
N GLY A 233 10.88 9.60 20.90
CA GLY A 233 9.72 8.73 20.71
C GLY A 233 8.48 9.47 20.19
N VAL A 234 7.44 8.74 19.78
CA VAL A 234 6.20 9.31 19.23
C VAL A 234 5.67 10.43 20.11
N PHE A 235 5.64 10.21 21.43
CA PHE A 235 5.18 11.20 22.39
C PHE A 235 5.93 12.53 22.30
N GLU A 236 7.26 12.50 22.23
CA GLU A 236 8.08 13.71 22.13
C GLU A 236 7.81 14.45 20.82
N ARG A 237 7.55 13.73 19.71
CA ARG A 237 7.15 14.34 18.43
C ARG A 237 5.79 15.01 18.53
N LEU A 238 4.81 14.35 19.14
CA LEU A 238 3.47 14.91 19.31
C LEU A 238 3.46 16.08 20.29
N ALA A 239 4.35 16.10 21.27
CA ALA A 239 4.49 17.22 22.20
C ALA A 239 4.94 18.53 21.53
N THR A 240 5.38 18.47 20.27
CA THR A 240 5.68 19.67 19.44
C THR A 240 4.44 20.25 18.74
N LEU A 241 3.27 19.62 18.86
CA LEU A 241 2.04 20.12 18.26
C LEU A 241 1.60 21.43 18.91
N THR A 242 1.04 22.32 18.10
CA THR A 242 0.42 23.55 18.58
C THR A 242 -0.70 23.22 19.57
N GLY A 243 -0.75 23.93 20.69
CA GLY A 243 -1.77 23.72 21.72
C GLY A 243 -1.62 22.42 22.50
N TRP A 244 -0.50 21.69 22.35
CA TRP A 244 -0.24 20.46 23.09
C TRP A 244 -0.27 20.70 24.60
N THR A 245 -1.30 20.17 25.26
CA THR A 245 -1.56 20.35 26.70
C THR A 245 -2.07 19.06 27.30
N GLY A 246 -1.61 18.75 28.53
CA GLY A 246 -2.11 17.61 29.28
C GLY A 246 -3.49 17.90 29.89
N ASP A 247 -4.41 16.95 29.80
CA ASP A 247 -5.79 17.07 30.28
C ASP A 247 -6.21 15.85 31.13
N GLY A 248 -5.31 15.48 32.04
CA GLY A 248 -5.42 14.33 32.94
C GLY A 248 -4.38 13.24 32.66
N PRO A 249 -4.38 12.15 33.45
CA PRO A 249 -3.39 11.09 33.33
C PRO A 249 -3.37 10.44 31.93
N GLY A 250 -2.30 10.70 31.17
CA GLY A 250 -2.10 10.13 29.84
C GLY A 250 -3.03 10.65 28.74
N VAL A 251 -3.78 11.73 29.01
CA VAL A 251 -4.68 12.39 28.05
C VAL A 251 -4.10 13.73 27.65
N TYR A 252 -4.14 14.03 26.36
CA TYR A 252 -3.59 15.26 25.79
C TYR A 252 -4.56 15.85 24.78
N ARG A 253 -4.50 17.17 24.65
CA ARG A 253 -5.20 17.93 23.62
C ARG A 253 -4.17 18.66 22.77
N ALA A 254 -4.43 18.80 21.48
CA ALA A 254 -3.70 19.70 20.60
C ALA A 254 -4.65 20.35 19.59
N ASP A 255 -4.17 21.41 18.94
CA ASP A 255 -4.89 22.10 17.88
C ASP A 255 -4.20 21.78 16.54
N LEU A 256 -4.89 21.02 15.67
CA LEU A 256 -4.41 20.67 14.34
C LEU A 256 -4.99 21.64 13.30
N PRO A 257 -4.38 21.76 12.11
CA PRO A 257 -4.94 22.58 11.03
C PRO A 257 -6.39 22.23 10.64
N ARG A 258 -6.82 20.99 10.92
CA ARG A 258 -8.15 20.46 10.60
C ARG A 258 -9.12 20.47 11.81
N GLY A 259 -8.75 21.13 12.91
CA GLY A 259 -9.55 21.20 14.13
C GLY A 259 -8.85 20.60 15.35
N PRO A 260 -9.53 20.58 16.52
CA PRO A 260 -8.94 20.05 17.73
C PRO A 260 -8.75 18.54 17.64
N ALA A 261 -7.73 18.06 18.36
CA ALA A 261 -7.44 16.65 18.47
C ALA A 261 -7.21 16.27 19.93
N TRP A 262 -7.66 15.06 20.26
CA TRP A 262 -7.49 14.44 21.56
C TRP A 262 -6.64 13.19 21.42
N PHE A 263 -5.68 13.02 22.30
CA PHE A 263 -4.75 11.91 22.30
C PHE A 263 -4.75 11.20 23.63
N SER A 264 -4.50 9.90 23.58
CA SER A 264 -4.35 9.08 24.77
C SER A 264 -3.16 8.14 24.63
N ALA A 265 -2.18 8.30 25.52
CA ALA A 265 -1.02 7.42 25.57
C ALA A 265 -1.40 6.07 26.22
N ARG A 266 -1.06 4.96 25.55
CA ARG A 266 -1.37 3.59 25.97
C ARG A 266 -0.16 2.68 25.72
N GLY A 267 0.74 2.56 26.70
CA GLY A 267 1.95 1.74 26.55
C GLY A 267 2.85 2.27 25.42
N ASN A 268 3.06 1.44 24.39
CA ASN A 268 3.90 1.75 23.21
C ASN A 268 3.12 2.33 22.02
N ARG A 269 1.89 2.79 22.22
CA ARG A 269 1.04 3.35 21.17
C ARG A 269 0.31 4.60 21.67
N ILE A 270 -0.08 5.45 20.73
CA ILE A 270 -0.91 6.63 21.01
C ILE A 270 -2.19 6.52 20.18
N LEU A 271 -3.32 6.60 20.87
CA LEU A 271 -4.63 6.71 20.22
C LEU A 271 -4.95 8.19 20.05
N GLY A 272 -5.60 8.54 18.94
CA GLY A 272 -5.98 9.90 18.63
C GLY A 272 -7.38 9.98 18.04
N VAL A 273 -8.04 11.11 18.24
CA VAL A 273 -9.27 11.46 17.53
C VAL A 273 -9.24 12.94 17.18
N THR A 274 -9.51 13.26 15.92
CA THR A 274 -9.59 14.63 15.39
C THR A 274 -11.02 14.94 14.99
N GLY A 275 -11.47 16.17 15.23
CA GLY A 275 -12.80 16.64 14.84
C GLY A 275 -13.35 17.63 15.87
N GLU A 276 -14.49 18.25 15.59
CA GLU A 276 -15.16 19.11 16.57
C GLU A 276 -16.01 18.25 17.52
N LEU A 277 -15.40 17.77 18.59
CA LEU A 277 -16.06 16.90 19.57
C LEU A 277 -15.85 17.34 21.04
N PRO A 278 -16.88 17.22 21.90
CA PRO A 278 -16.70 17.39 23.33
C PRO A 278 -15.72 16.38 23.91
N ARG A 279 -14.94 16.80 24.92
CA ARG A 279 -13.97 15.96 25.62
C ARG A 279 -14.51 14.59 26.01
N ALA A 280 -15.72 14.53 26.58
CA ALA A 280 -16.33 13.28 27.03
C ALA A 280 -16.49 12.27 25.89
N GLN A 281 -16.93 12.72 24.72
CA GLN A 281 -17.08 11.88 23.53
C GLN A 281 -15.72 11.46 22.96
N ALA A 282 -14.72 12.35 22.98
CA ALA A 282 -13.36 12.01 22.56
C ALA A 282 -12.78 10.87 23.39
N LEU A 283 -12.90 10.97 24.72
CA LEU A 283 -12.41 9.94 25.64
C LEU A 283 -13.17 8.62 25.49
N GLU A 284 -14.47 8.68 25.25
CA GLU A 284 -15.28 7.49 24.97
C GLU A 284 -14.78 6.76 23.73
N LEU A 285 -14.53 7.47 22.63
CA LEU A 285 -13.97 6.88 21.39
C LEU A 285 -12.59 6.28 21.64
N LEU A 286 -11.69 7.01 22.29
CA LEU A 286 -10.34 6.53 22.59
C LEU A 286 -10.34 5.28 23.47
N ASN A 287 -11.25 5.18 24.44
CA ASN A 287 -11.40 3.98 25.26
C ASN A 287 -11.96 2.79 24.46
N LYS A 288 -12.98 3.02 23.62
CA LYS A 288 -13.51 1.97 22.72
C LYS A 288 -12.44 1.42 21.78
N MET A 289 -11.58 2.28 21.24
CA MET A 289 -10.45 1.87 20.40
C MET A 289 -9.48 0.96 21.18
N ASP A 290 -9.14 1.32 22.42
CA ASP A 290 -8.23 0.53 23.27
C ASP A 290 -8.85 -0.82 23.69
N GLU A 291 -10.14 -0.83 24.04
CA GLU A 291 -10.89 -2.05 24.34
C GLU A 291 -10.95 -3.00 23.14
N ALA A 292 -11.16 -2.47 21.93
CA ALA A 292 -11.18 -3.26 20.70
C ALA A 292 -9.81 -3.90 20.41
N LEU A 293 -8.71 -3.21 20.71
CA LEU A 293 -7.36 -3.77 20.64
C LEU A 293 -7.13 -4.86 21.71
N GLY A 294 -7.63 -4.66 22.94
CA GLY A 294 -7.46 -5.60 24.05
C GLY A 294 -8.30 -6.88 23.92
N THR A 295 -9.40 -6.85 23.18
CA THR A 295 -10.30 -8.00 23.00
C THR A 295 -9.66 -9.17 22.23
N SER A 296 -8.61 -8.94 21.44
CA SER A 296 -7.87 -10.02 20.77
C SER A 296 -6.81 -10.70 21.66
N ALA A 297 -6.51 -10.16 22.84
CA ALA A 297 -5.52 -10.72 23.78
C ALA A 297 -6.14 -11.69 24.82
N ARG A 298 -7.43 -12.01 24.70
CA ARG A 298 -8.17 -12.94 25.57
C ARG A 298 -8.72 -14.12 24.79
#